data_AF-A0A3D5JCP6-F1
#
_entry.id   AF-A0A3D5JCP6-F1
#
_cell.length_a   1.000
_cell.length_b   1.000
_cell.length_c   1.000
_cell.angle_alpha   90.00
_cell.angle_beta   90.00
_cell.angle_gamma   90.00
#
_symmetry.space_group_name_H-M   'P 1'
#
loop_
_entity.id
_entity.type
_entity.pdbx_description
1 polymer ?
#
loop_
_entity_poly.entity_id
_entity_poly.type
_entity_poly.pdbx_seq_one_letter_code
_entity_poly.pdbx_strand_id
1 'polypeptide(L)'
;MSQPAPIKPLKVLLPADLQKRLQDSVKRRLGRFKLEPQFDLYPPRKSAPNDGIIKVALPHRLSGGLRKINTLSKILELYLVRGPSLWHRVRFTDEKSDDPRRERYQQLQQDIGQREKSKEFLRAIHQKLVLKEKEFYLKEEQEIVKELQGMLEQMELEDAYWAGLDRIFNDTVAEVTGITTLEGLMKGLMHILIVDDLGDRTLNGLTGRGHKRKLLTSLTLRELTLQHRAYIKEHPKLGNLSISEFLHDSEQFHQYDLILLNQWDVNQQKFMVRLGVRQKAILSKKEEAMMKRQDSLEDNIAKLQKERKDLKNRLRTTIEQLKEIEEQNPDSISSNAEKKYQRLRTVRSRLVEDLKRKTLKVRELERPINTDSELTFKDYDLYEVIIERQGFQQWMQSQVDGISSIFGSSGQKKENVLNQMLNLGEITRQLRKECLQLQTLQRTVTQLQEQLTAYATEHGITTGKKTIEDVMEDHLLDKLEYIFLGGQLAQELAQQAAQRVEVPKTTPDSDSTAVPG
;
A
#
# COMPACT_ATOMS: atom_id res chain seq x y z
N MET A 1 32.22 49.24 48.35
CA MET A 1 30.94 49.02 47.65
C MET A 1 31.14 47.87 46.68
N SER A 2 30.65 46.68 46.99
CA SER A 2 30.70 45.55 46.06
C SER A 2 29.58 45.72 45.05
N GLN A 3 29.91 45.69 43.75
CA GLN A 3 28.89 45.68 42.70
C GLN A 3 27.99 44.44 42.89
N PRO A 4 26.66 44.54 42.73
CA PRO A 4 25.80 43.38 42.76
C PRO A 4 26.24 42.38 41.69
N ALA A 5 26.26 41.09 42.04
CA ALA A 5 26.64 40.03 41.12
C ALA A 5 25.81 40.13 39.82
N PRO A 6 26.42 39.98 38.63
CA PRO A 6 25.71 40.12 37.36
C PRO A 6 24.59 39.09 37.26
N ILE A 7 23.42 39.53 36.78
CA ILE A 7 22.28 38.66 36.50
C ILE A 7 22.73 37.62 35.48
N LYS A 8 22.69 36.33 35.84
CA LYS A 8 23.04 35.24 34.90
C LYS A 8 22.05 35.23 33.74
N PRO A 9 22.53 35.15 32.48
CA PRO A 9 21.63 35.10 31.33
C PRO A 9 20.77 33.83 31.40
N LEU A 10 19.46 33.98 31.27
CA LEU A 10 18.53 32.85 31.22
C LEU A 10 18.69 32.11 29.89
N LYS A 11 18.78 30.78 29.97
CA LYS A 11 18.97 29.90 28.81
C LYS A 11 17.70 29.12 28.51
N VAL A 12 17.25 29.12 27.26
CA VAL A 12 16.07 28.38 26.78
C VAL A 12 16.53 27.15 26.01
N LEU A 13 16.15 25.97 26.46
CA LEU A 13 16.35 24.71 25.74
C LEU A 13 15.09 24.39 24.93
N LEU A 14 15.23 24.38 23.61
CA LEU A 14 14.18 24.03 22.66
C LEU A 14 14.58 22.79 21.85
N PRO A 15 13.64 21.90 21.54
CA PRO A 15 13.86 20.89 20.51
C PRO A 15 14.09 21.51 19.13
N ALA A 16 14.76 20.79 18.23
CA ALA A 16 15.24 21.34 16.96
C ALA A 16 14.11 21.89 16.07
N ASP A 17 12.96 21.22 16.03
CA ASP A 17 11.77 21.64 15.28
C ASP A 17 11.17 22.93 15.84
N LEU A 18 10.99 23.03 17.16
CA LEU A 18 10.51 24.26 17.79
C LEU A 18 11.50 25.40 17.75
N GLN A 19 12.79 25.12 17.88
CA GLN A 19 13.80 26.16 17.78
C GLN A 19 13.69 26.86 16.42
N LYS A 20 13.53 26.08 15.34
CA LYS A 20 13.33 26.63 14.00
C LYS A 20 12.07 27.50 13.88
N ARG A 21 10.96 27.12 14.55
CA ARG A 21 9.69 27.84 14.45
C ARG A 21 9.57 29.04 15.40
N LEU A 22 10.05 28.91 16.63
CA LEU A 22 9.73 29.82 17.73
C LEU A 22 10.87 30.76 18.10
N GLN A 23 12.14 30.42 17.84
CA GLN A 23 13.29 31.17 18.35
C GLN A 23 13.21 32.67 18.00
N ASP A 24 12.97 33.01 16.74
CA ASP A 24 12.96 34.41 16.30
C ASP A 24 11.75 35.16 16.83
N SER A 25 10.62 34.48 17.02
CA SER A 25 9.43 35.05 17.65
C SER A 25 9.66 35.33 19.14
N VAL A 26 10.33 34.43 19.86
CA VAL A 26 10.72 34.64 21.26
C VAL A 26 11.71 35.79 21.38
N LYS A 27 12.76 35.84 20.54
CA LYS A 27 13.72 36.95 20.50
C LYS A 27 13.04 38.29 20.26
N ARG A 28 12.12 38.36 19.30
CA ARG A 28 11.37 39.59 18.99
C ARG A 28 10.49 40.05 20.16
N ARG A 29 9.81 39.13 20.84
CA ARG A 29 8.96 39.45 22.00
C ARG A 29 9.79 39.96 23.18
N LEU A 30 10.88 39.27 23.51
CA LEU A 30 11.77 39.62 24.63
C LEU A 30 12.63 40.85 24.35
N GLY A 31 13.04 41.07 23.10
CA GLY A 31 13.81 42.24 22.68
C GLY A 31 13.10 43.58 22.95
N ARG A 32 11.76 43.59 23.01
CA ARG A 32 10.98 44.78 23.42
C ARG A 32 11.30 45.24 24.84
N PHE A 33 11.80 44.33 25.68
CA PHE A 33 12.21 44.58 27.05
C PHE A 33 13.74 44.64 27.20
N LYS A 34 14.49 44.72 26.08
CA LYS A 34 15.96 44.65 26.03
C LYS A 34 16.52 43.38 26.66
N LEU A 35 15.77 42.28 26.57
CA LEU A 35 16.17 40.98 27.09
C LEU A 35 16.70 40.10 25.95
N GLU A 36 17.89 39.55 26.14
CA GLU A 36 18.54 38.67 25.17
C GLU A 36 18.56 37.21 25.66
N PRO A 37 17.59 36.38 25.25
CA PRO A 37 17.59 34.96 25.57
C PRO A 37 18.72 34.20 24.87
N GLN A 38 19.39 33.29 25.58
CA GLN A 38 20.28 32.31 24.97
C GLN A 38 19.51 31.04 24.62
N PHE A 39 19.67 30.50 23.40
CA PHE A 39 19.01 29.26 22.98
C PHE A 39 20.01 28.13 22.80
N ASP A 40 19.59 26.91 23.14
CA ASP A 40 20.32 25.68 22.86
C ASP A 40 19.33 24.53 22.67
N LEU A 41 19.84 23.40 22.18
CA LEU A 41 19.03 22.24 21.85
C LEU A 41 18.63 21.44 23.10
N TYR A 42 17.39 20.95 23.12
CA TYR A 42 16.92 19.93 24.06
C TYR A 42 16.90 18.54 23.38
N PRO A 43 17.40 17.46 24.03
CA PRO A 43 18.12 17.45 25.31
C PRO A 43 19.51 18.11 25.21
N PRO A 44 20.04 18.66 26.33
CA PRO A 44 21.30 19.40 26.32
C PRO A 44 22.50 18.49 25.99
N ARG A 45 23.48 19.02 25.24
CA ARG A 45 24.69 18.28 24.82
C ARG A 45 25.64 17.91 25.98
N LYS A 46 25.54 18.58 27.13
CA LYS A 46 26.30 18.32 28.37
C LYS A 46 25.39 18.47 29.59
N SER A 47 25.63 17.73 30.68
CA SER A 47 24.87 17.87 31.94
C SER A 47 25.20 19.21 32.60
N ALA A 48 24.41 20.23 32.29
CA ALA A 48 24.50 21.53 32.96
C ALA A 48 23.66 21.52 34.25
N PRO A 49 24.10 22.21 35.32
CA PRO A 49 23.27 22.42 36.51
C PRO A 49 21.95 23.13 36.13
N ASN A 50 20.86 22.81 36.82
CA ASN A 50 19.50 23.29 36.52
C ASN A 50 19.28 24.80 36.77
N ASP A 51 20.28 25.52 37.26
CA ASP A 51 20.18 26.94 37.59
C ASP A 51 20.12 27.79 36.31
N GLY A 52 19.05 28.56 36.13
CA GLY A 52 18.95 29.52 35.02
C GLY A 52 18.43 28.94 33.70
N ILE A 53 17.92 27.70 33.67
CA ILE A 53 17.49 27.03 32.44
C ILE A 53 15.97 26.90 32.36
N ILE A 54 15.40 27.43 31.28
CA ILE A 54 14.03 27.19 30.83
C ILE A 54 14.03 25.99 29.88
N LYS A 55 13.28 24.94 30.19
CA LYS A 55 13.17 23.75 29.35
C LYS A 55 11.79 23.71 28.70
N VAL A 56 11.74 23.71 27.38
CA VAL A 56 10.52 23.35 26.66
C VAL A 56 10.63 21.88 26.32
N ALA A 57 9.87 21.06 27.02
CA ALA A 57 9.70 19.68 26.62
C ALA A 57 8.52 19.64 25.66
N LEU A 58 8.78 19.21 24.43
CA LEU A 58 7.74 18.66 23.58
C LEU A 58 7.80 17.12 23.62
N PRO A 59 6.68 16.46 23.33
CA PRO A 59 6.59 15.01 23.31
C PRO A 59 7.25 14.43 22.06
N HIS A 60 8.57 14.50 21.93
CA HIS A 60 9.27 13.84 20.81
C HIS A 60 9.77 12.44 21.14
N ARG A 61 9.49 11.96 22.35
CA ARG A 61 9.63 10.55 22.71
C ARG A 61 8.51 10.19 23.66
N LEU A 62 7.29 10.04 23.13
CA LEU A 62 6.34 9.13 23.77
C LEU A 62 6.89 7.70 23.57
N SER A 63 7.98 7.36 24.25
CA SER A 63 8.51 6.01 24.29
C SER A 63 7.48 5.14 24.98
N GLY A 64 6.69 4.37 24.21
CA GLY A 64 5.88 3.21 24.62
C GLY A 64 4.77 3.40 25.69
N GLY A 65 4.87 4.39 26.58
CA GLY A 65 4.14 4.43 27.85
C GLY A 65 3.08 5.53 27.98
N LEU A 66 2.97 6.45 27.01
CA LEU A 66 1.92 7.48 27.00
C LEU A 66 0.85 7.24 25.92
N ARG A 67 0.60 5.98 25.57
CA ARG A 67 -0.50 5.55 24.67
C ARG A 67 -1.92 5.94 25.17
N LYS A 68 -2.06 6.65 26.30
CA LYS A 68 -3.34 7.11 26.85
C LYS A 68 -3.17 8.48 27.53
N ILE A 69 -3.24 9.57 26.75
CA ILE A 69 -3.62 10.88 27.29
C ILE A 69 -5.11 10.76 27.67
N ASN A 70 -5.38 10.33 28.90
CA ASN A 70 -6.73 10.06 29.40
C ASN A 70 -7.22 11.13 30.39
N THR A 71 -6.42 12.17 30.66
CA THR A 71 -6.78 13.24 31.59
C THR A 71 -6.30 14.60 31.09
N LEU A 72 -7.04 15.66 31.45
CA LEU A 72 -6.70 17.05 31.15
C LEU A 72 -5.34 17.49 31.74
N SER A 73 -4.97 16.94 32.90
CA SER A 73 -3.66 17.18 33.54
C SER A 73 -2.49 16.78 32.63
N LYS A 74 -2.58 15.60 31.98
CA LYS A 74 -1.56 15.12 31.04
C LYS A 74 -1.46 15.97 29.77
N ILE A 75 -2.54 16.63 29.36
CA ILE A 75 -2.54 17.54 28.21
C ILE A 75 -1.75 18.80 28.53
N LEU A 76 -1.95 19.37 29.73
CA LEU A 76 -1.17 20.51 30.22
C LEU A 76 0.32 20.19 30.31
N GLU A 77 0.68 18.94 30.65
CA GLU A 77 2.07 18.49 30.68
C GLU A 77 2.80 18.55 29.33
N LEU A 78 2.07 18.46 28.21
CA LEU A 78 2.62 18.47 26.85
C LEU A 78 2.97 19.87 26.33
N TYR A 79 2.51 20.91 27.05
CA TYR A 79 2.81 22.32 26.80
C TYR A 79 3.62 22.91 27.95
N LEU A 80 4.35 22.06 28.69
CA LEU A 80 5.17 22.51 29.81
C LEU A 80 6.44 23.18 29.32
N VAL A 81 6.43 24.50 29.43
CA VAL A 81 7.63 25.28 29.61
C VAL A 81 7.97 25.22 31.11
N ARG A 82 9.08 24.57 31.47
CA ARG A 82 9.52 24.41 32.87
C ARG A 82 10.63 25.39 33.20
N GLY A 83 10.50 26.10 34.32
CA GLY A 83 11.57 26.82 35.00
C GLY A 83 11.51 26.58 36.52
N PRO A 84 12.46 27.09 37.30
CA PRO A 84 12.36 27.17 38.76
C PRO A 84 11.01 27.72 39.23
N SER A 85 10.44 27.08 40.26
CA SER A 85 9.10 27.38 40.80
C SER A 85 8.91 28.84 41.19
N LEU A 86 9.99 29.50 41.61
CA LEU A 86 10.03 30.93 41.97
C LEU A 86 9.68 31.85 40.79
N TRP A 87 10.00 31.46 39.55
CA TRP A 87 9.74 32.29 38.36
C TRP A 87 8.26 32.26 37.95
N HIS A 88 7.53 31.22 38.36
CA HIS A 88 6.09 31.10 38.13
C HIS A 88 5.24 31.84 39.17
N ARG A 89 5.87 32.41 40.22
CA ARG A 89 5.19 32.99 41.39
C ARG A 89 5.86 34.28 41.87
N VAL A 90 6.21 35.17 40.94
CA VAL A 90 6.73 36.50 41.31
C VAL A 90 5.60 37.30 41.94
N ARG A 91 5.78 37.73 43.20
CA ARG A 91 4.82 38.58 43.92
C ARG A 91 5.34 40.01 43.93
N PHE A 92 4.47 40.93 43.54
CA PHE A 92 4.71 42.37 43.67
C PHE A 92 3.92 42.88 44.87
N THR A 93 4.48 43.83 45.61
CA THR A 93 3.72 44.63 46.57
C THR A 93 2.83 45.61 45.80
N ASP A 94 1.64 45.96 46.32
CA ASP A 94 0.56 46.72 45.64
C ASP A 94 0.91 48.17 45.21
N GLU A 95 2.18 48.53 45.16
CA GLU A 95 2.63 49.80 44.60
C GLU A 95 2.56 49.74 43.07
N LYS A 96 1.78 50.64 42.47
CA LYS A 96 1.75 50.84 41.01
C LYS A 96 3.19 51.00 40.53
N SER A 97 3.63 50.05 39.72
CA SER A 97 4.99 50.03 39.18
C SER A 97 4.93 50.37 37.71
N ASP A 98 5.64 51.42 37.29
CA ASP A 98 5.77 51.85 35.89
C ASP A 98 6.67 50.90 35.05
N ASP A 99 6.96 49.69 35.53
CA ASP A 99 7.78 48.72 34.80
C ASP A 99 6.91 47.93 33.80
N PRO A 100 7.06 48.17 32.48
CA PRO A 100 6.24 47.50 31.46
C PRO A 100 6.43 45.98 31.44
N ARG A 101 7.52 45.44 32.02
CA ARG A 101 7.74 44.00 32.16
C ARG A 101 6.80 43.38 33.19
N ARG A 102 6.50 44.11 34.26
CA ARG A 102 5.59 43.65 35.33
C ARG A 102 4.15 43.62 34.84
N GLU A 103 3.73 44.68 34.14
CA GLU A 103 2.41 44.73 33.50
C GLU A 103 2.25 43.58 32.50
N ARG A 104 3.23 43.37 31.62
CA ARG A 104 3.23 42.26 30.66
C ARG A 104 3.22 40.89 31.35
N TYR A 105 3.99 40.71 32.43
CA TYR A 105 4.01 39.47 33.20
C TYR A 105 2.63 39.15 33.81
N GLN A 106 1.97 40.14 34.41
CA GLN A 106 0.63 39.99 34.98
C GLN A 106 -0.42 39.70 33.89
N GLN A 107 -0.35 40.38 32.75
CA GLN A 107 -1.22 40.11 31.60
C GLN A 107 -1.05 38.67 31.11
N LEU A 108 0.20 38.22 30.88
CA LEU A 108 0.50 36.86 30.47
C LEU A 108 0.01 35.82 31.49
N GLN A 109 0.15 36.09 32.79
CA GLN A 109 -0.35 35.23 33.84
C GLN A 109 -1.86 35.01 33.74
N GLN A 110 -2.61 36.09 33.50
CA GLN A 110 -4.06 36.05 33.33
C GLN A 110 -4.44 35.32 32.04
N ASP A 111 -3.84 35.69 30.91
CA ASP A 111 -4.15 35.13 29.59
C ASP A 111 -3.85 33.62 29.48
N ILE A 112 -2.71 33.19 30.05
CA ILE A 112 -2.34 31.77 30.13
C ILE A 112 -3.33 31.05 31.07
N GLY A 113 -3.59 31.62 32.25
CA GLY A 113 -4.49 31.03 33.23
C GLY A 113 -5.93 30.88 32.73
N GLN A 114 -6.44 31.82 31.93
CA GLN A 114 -7.75 31.72 31.28
C GLN A 114 -7.79 30.58 30.25
N ARG A 115 -6.78 30.51 29.37
CA ARG A 115 -6.67 29.44 28.36
C ARG A 115 -6.57 28.05 28.99
N GLU A 116 -5.73 27.87 29.99
CA GLU A 116 -5.54 26.58 30.66
C GLU A 116 -6.75 26.14 31.51
N LYS A 117 -7.64 27.06 31.87
CA LYS A 117 -8.92 26.74 32.54
C LYS A 117 -10.04 26.40 31.56
N SER A 118 -9.93 26.79 30.29
CA SER A 118 -10.94 26.48 29.28
C SER A 118 -10.88 25.00 28.92
N LYS A 119 -12.01 24.30 29.12
CA LYS A 119 -12.15 22.89 28.74
C LYS A 119 -12.11 22.74 27.22
N GLU A 120 -12.65 23.73 26.52
CA GLU A 120 -12.76 23.77 25.07
C GLU A 120 -11.37 23.86 24.45
N PHE A 121 -10.54 24.79 24.93
CA PHE A 121 -9.14 24.90 24.55
C PHE A 121 -8.42 23.56 24.76
N LEU A 122 -8.45 22.99 25.97
CA LEU A 122 -7.75 21.74 26.26
C LEU A 122 -8.24 20.56 25.40
N ARG A 123 -9.53 20.52 25.06
CA ARG A 123 -10.09 19.48 24.18
C ARG A 123 -9.62 19.62 22.73
N ALA A 124 -9.62 20.84 22.17
CA ALA A 124 -9.12 21.08 20.82
C ALA A 124 -7.63 20.73 20.70
N ILE A 125 -6.86 21.09 21.71
CA ILE A 125 -5.46 20.74 21.86
C ILE A 125 -5.25 19.22 21.85
N HIS A 126 -6.03 18.49 22.65
CA HIS A 126 -5.95 17.03 22.69
C HIS A 126 -6.26 16.40 21.34
N GLN A 127 -7.34 16.83 20.70
CA GLN A 127 -7.73 16.35 19.38
C GLN A 127 -6.66 16.64 18.32
N LYS A 128 -6.01 17.81 18.36
CA LYS A 128 -4.88 18.12 17.46
C LYS A 128 -3.69 17.18 17.68
N LEU A 129 -3.40 16.80 18.92
CA LEU A 129 -2.33 15.85 19.21
C LEU A 129 -2.64 14.44 18.71
N VAL A 130 -3.88 13.97 18.92
CA VAL A 130 -4.36 12.69 18.37
C VAL A 130 -4.30 12.71 16.84
N LEU A 131 -4.71 13.81 16.21
CA LEU A 131 -4.60 13.99 14.77
C LEU A 131 -3.15 13.88 14.30
N LYS A 132 -2.19 14.57 14.93
CA LYS A 132 -0.77 14.48 14.59
C LYS A 132 -0.20 13.07 14.73
N GLU A 133 -0.61 12.33 15.75
CA GLU A 133 -0.22 10.92 15.92
C GLU A 133 -0.74 10.07 14.75
N LYS A 134 -2.00 10.26 14.35
CA LYS A 134 -2.58 9.54 13.20
C LYS A 134 -1.95 9.97 11.87
N GLU A 135 -1.64 11.25 11.69
CA GLU A 135 -0.90 11.76 10.53
C GLU A 135 0.52 11.16 10.44
N PHE A 136 1.17 10.91 11.58
CA PHE A 136 2.47 10.23 11.62
C PHE A 136 2.35 8.78 11.14
N TYR A 137 1.44 7.99 11.73
CA TYR A 137 1.20 6.60 11.30
C TYR A 137 0.75 6.51 9.83
N LEU A 138 -0.04 7.49 9.37
CA LEU A 138 -0.43 7.58 7.98
C LEU A 138 0.79 7.69 7.04
N LYS A 139 1.79 8.48 7.41
CA LYS A 139 3.04 8.61 6.63
C LYS A 139 3.87 7.33 6.67
N GLU A 140 4.00 6.69 7.82
CA GLU A 140 4.69 5.39 7.93
C GLU A 140 4.04 4.35 7.02
N GLU A 141 2.71 4.26 7.05
CA GLU A 141 1.95 3.32 6.21
C GLU A 141 2.10 3.63 4.71
N GLN A 142 2.14 4.92 4.33
CA GLN A 142 2.38 5.33 2.94
C GLN A 142 3.74 4.88 2.43
N GLU A 143 4.79 5.00 3.25
CA GLU A 143 6.12 4.52 2.87
C GLU A 143 6.17 2.99 2.79
N ILE A 144 5.53 2.25 3.71
CA ILE A 144 5.43 0.78 3.62
C ILE A 144 4.75 0.34 2.32
N VAL A 145 3.60 0.94 1.97
CA VAL A 145 2.89 0.62 0.73
C VAL A 145 3.77 0.92 -0.49
N LYS A 146 4.49 2.04 -0.48
CA LYS A 146 5.40 2.44 -1.56
C LYS A 146 6.60 1.49 -1.68
N GLU A 147 7.18 1.04 -0.57
CA GLU A 147 8.25 0.05 -0.56
C GLU A 147 7.78 -1.28 -1.14
N LEU A 148 6.61 -1.78 -0.72
CA LEU A 148 6.01 -3.01 -1.24
C LEU A 148 5.70 -2.90 -2.74
N GLN A 149 5.18 -1.76 -3.20
CA GLN A 149 5.00 -1.49 -4.63
C GLN A 149 6.33 -1.49 -5.38
N GLY A 150 7.37 -0.87 -4.83
CA GLY A 150 8.72 -0.87 -5.42
C GLY A 150 9.33 -2.27 -5.49
N MET A 151 9.15 -3.10 -4.47
CA MET A 151 9.59 -4.51 -4.49
C MET A 151 8.87 -5.32 -5.57
N LEU A 152 7.57 -5.07 -5.74
CA LEU A 152 6.77 -5.68 -6.79
C LEU A 152 7.26 -5.22 -8.18
N GLU A 153 7.50 -3.93 -8.39
CA GLU A 153 8.04 -3.36 -9.65
C GLU A 153 9.39 -3.92 -10.07
N GLN A 154 10.23 -4.31 -9.11
CA GLN A 154 11.55 -4.90 -9.36
C GLN A 154 11.50 -6.42 -9.54
N MET A 155 10.34 -7.05 -9.37
CA MET A 155 10.22 -8.49 -9.39
C MET A 155 10.19 -9.03 -10.83
N GLU A 156 11.19 -9.83 -11.19
CA GLU A 156 11.35 -10.38 -12.55
C GLU A 156 10.30 -11.47 -12.88
N LEU A 157 9.63 -12.04 -11.87
CA LEU A 157 8.73 -13.18 -12.02
C LEU A 157 7.35 -12.85 -12.58
N GLU A 158 7.00 -11.57 -12.68
CA GLU A 158 5.67 -11.17 -13.16
C GLU A 158 5.39 -11.67 -14.57
N ASP A 159 6.42 -11.68 -15.41
CA ASP A 159 6.33 -12.26 -16.73
C ASP A 159 6.08 -13.77 -16.71
N ALA A 160 6.68 -14.50 -15.78
CA ALA A 160 6.40 -15.92 -15.61
C ALA A 160 4.96 -16.15 -15.12
N TYR A 161 4.46 -15.30 -14.21
CA TYR A 161 3.08 -15.33 -13.73
C TYR A 161 2.08 -15.10 -14.87
N TRP A 162 2.22 -14.01 -15.62
CA TRP A 162 1.33 -13.69 -16.75
C TRP A 162 1.39 -14.72 -17.87
N ALA A 163 2.56 -15.31 -18.11
CA ALA A 163 2.71 -16.40 -19.06
C ALA A 163 2.03 -17.70 -18.59
N GLY A 164 2.12 -18.01 -17.29
CA GLY A 164 1.38 -19.10 -16.67
C GLY A 164 -0.13 -18.92 -16.83
N LEU A 165 -0.63 -17.71 -16.58
CA LEU A 165 -2.05 -17.37 -16.80
C LEU A 165 -2.46 -17.50 -18.26
N ASP A 166 -1.70 -16.92 -19.20
CA ASP A 166 -1.98 -17.03 -20.64
C ASP A 166 -2.06 -18.50 -21.07
N ARG A 167 -1.15 -19.32 -20.56
CA ARG A 167 -1.14 -20.75 -20.83
C ARG A 167 -2.36 -21.46 -20.26
N ILE A 168 -2.72 -21.21 -19.00
CA ILE A 168 -3.95 -21.77 -18.40
C ILE A 168 -5.16 -21.39 -19.25
N PHE A 169 -5.32 -20.12 -19.63
CA PHE A 169 -6.42 -19.70 -20.50
C PHE A 169 -6.44 -20.46 -21.82
N ASN A 170 -5.28 -20.63 -22.45
CA ASN A 170 -5.18 -21.35 -23.71
C ASN A 170 -5.57 -22.83 -23.55
N ASP A 171 -5.10 -23.50 -22.48
CA ASP A 171 -5.40 -24.91 -22.26
C ASP A 171 -6.85 -25.15 -21.89
N THR A 172 -7.41 -24.34 -20.99
CA THR A 172 -8.80 -24.51 -20.58
C THR A 172 -9.74 -24.25 -21.74
N VAL A 173 -9.47 -23.22 -22.55
CA VAL A 173 -10.28 -22.99 -23.75
C VAL A 173 -10.08 -24.12 -24.75
N ALA A 174 -8.86 -24.62 -24.96
CA ALA A 174 -8.62 -25.78 -25.82
C ALA A 174 -9.37 -27.04 -25.35
N GLU A 175 -9.44 -27.26 -24.04
CA GLU A 175 -10.18 -28.37 -23.43
C GLU A 175 -11.70 -28.22 -23.62
N VAL A 176 -12.23 -27.01 -23.42
CA VAL A 176 -13.66 -26.70 -23.52
C VAL A 176 -14.14 -26.61 -24.99
N THR A 177 -13.26 -26.23 -25.91
CA THR A 177 -13.61 -26.01 -27.33
C THR A 177 -13.10 -27.09 -28.29
N GLY A 178 -12.13 -27.89 -27.87
CA GLY A 178 -11.42 -28.83 -28.73
C GLY A 178 -10.44 -28.19 -29.74
N ILE A 179 -10.26 -26.86 -29.72
CA ILE A 179 -9.34 -26.13 -30.60
C ILE A 179 -7.91 -26.27 -30.07
N THR A 180 -6.99 -26.77 -30.90
CA THR A 180 -5.63 -27.15 -30.46
C THR A 180 -4.64 -26.00 -30.32
N THR A 181 -4.94 -24.81 -30.82
CA THR A 181 -4.13 -23.59 -30.62
C THR A 181 -5.02 -22.34 -30.65
N LEU A 182 -4.93 -21.51 -29.60
CA LEU A 182 -5.73 -20.29 -29.40
C LEU A 182 -5.22 -19.05 -30.18
N GLU A 183 -4.43 -19.23 -31.23
CA GLU A 183 -3.65 -18.12 -31.79
C GLU A 183 -4.52 -17.02 -32.44
N GLY A 184 -4.27 -15.77 -31.98
CA GLY A 184 -4.61 -14.50 -32.62
C GLY A 184 -6.08 -14.08 -32.56
N LEU A 185 -7.00 -14.92 -33.04
CA LEU A 185 -8.39 -14.51 -33.24
C LEU A 185 -9.22 -14.62 -31.94
N MET A 186 -9.08 -15.72 -31.19
CA MET A 186 -9.90 -15.96 -29.98
C MET A 186 -9.46 -15.09 -28.80
N LYS A 187 -8.15 -14.89 -28.59
CA LYS A 187 -7.62 -13.91 -27.60
C LYS A 187 -8.15 -12.49 -27.82
N GLY A 188 -8.54 -12.17 -29.05
CA GLY A 188 -9.10 -10.88 -29.44
C GLY A 188 -10.62 -10.76 -29.37
N LEU A 189 -11.32 -11.78 -28.87
CA LEU A 189 -12.79 -11.84 -28.82
C LEU A 189 -13.35 -12.20 -27.45
N MET A 190 -12.53 -12.74 -26.55
CA MET A 190 -12.97 -13.17 -25.22
C MET A 190 -12.95 -12.04 -24.20
N HIS A 191 -14.05 -11.88 -23.46
CA HIS A 191 -14.13 -11.03 -22.28
C HIS A 191 -13.63 -11.79 -21.06
N ILE A 192 -12.55 -11.29 -20.45
CA ILE A 192 -11.89 -11.92 -19.32
C ILE A 192 -11.99 -11.00 -18.11
N LEU A 193 -12.58 -11.50 -17.03
CA LEU A 193 -12.51 -10.89 -15.71
C LEU A 193 -11.35 -11.48 -14.94
N ILE A 194 -10.47 -10.63 -14.43
CA ILE A 194 -9.30 -10.99 -13.64
C ILE A 194 -9.49 -10.48 -12.25
N VAL A 195 -9.63 -11.41 -11.32
CA VAL A 195 -9.66 -11.12 -9.89
C VAL A 195 -8.31 -11.44 -9.29
N ASP A 196 -7.40 -10.48 -9.41
CA ASP A 196 -6.10 -10.45 -8.75
C ASP A 196 -5.85 -9.04 -8.21
N ASP A 197 -4.99 -8.89 -7.20
CA ASP A 197 -4.71 -7.58 -6.59
C ASP A 197 -3.56 -6.85 -7.26
N LEU A 198 -3.25 -7.22 -8.52
CA LEU A 198 -2.21 -6.58 -9.33
C LEU A 198 -2.81 -5.53 -10.29
N GLY A 199 -4.13 -5.58 -10.52
CA GLY A 199 -4.84 -4.57 -11.29
C GLY A 199 -4.28 -4.41 -12.71
N ASP A 200 -3.94 -3.18 -13.09
CA ASP A 200 -3.41 -2.87 -14.42
C ASP A 200 -2.14 -3.64 -14.78
N ARG A 201 -1.36 -4.12 -13.81
CA ARG A 201 -0.11 -4.84 -14.07
C ARG A 201 -0.39 -6.16 -14.77
N THR A 202 -1.36 -6.94 -14.30
CA THR A 202 -1.79 -8.17 -14.99
C THR A 202 -2.47 -7.87 -16.32
N LEU A 203 -3.28 -6.82 -16.41
CA LEU A 203 -3.94 -6.45 -17.66
C LEU A 203 -2.93 -6.07 -18.74
N ASN A 204 -1.90 -5.31 -18.40
CA ASN A 204 -0.81 -4.94 -19.29
C ASN A 204 0.04 -6.14 -19.68
N GLY A 205 0.38 -7.01 -18.72
CA GLY A 205 1.13 -8.24 -18.94
C GLY A 205 0.44 -9.21 -19.91
N LEU A 206 -0.88 -9.35 -19.81
CA LEU A 206 -1.67 -10.15 -20.75
C LEU A 206 -1.88 -9.45 -22.08
N THR A 207 -1.99 -8.12 -22.10
CA THR A 207 -2.04 -7.35 -23.35
C THR A 207 -0.75 -7.54 -24.17
N GLY A 208 0.42 -7.52 -23.52
CA GLY A 208 1.70 -7.86 -24.14
C GLY A 208 1.75 -9.28 -24.73
N ARG A 209 0.87 -10.18 -24.28
CA ARG A 209 0.74 -11.57 -24.77
C ARG A 209 -0.40 -11.77 -25.79
N GLY A 210 -0.94 -10.67 -26.34
CA GLY A 210 -1.89 -10.68 -27.45
C GLY A 210 -3.38 -10.65 -27.06
N HIS A 211 -3.71 -10.52 -25.77
CA HIS A 211 -5.09 -10.26 -25.34
C HIS A 211 -5.49 -8.81 -25.63
N LYS A 212 -6.75 -8.56 -26.01
CA LYS A 212 -7.21 -7.18 -26.25
C LYS A 212 -7.54 -6.49 -24.93
N ARG A 213 -6.82 -5.43 -24.59
CA ARG A 213 -7.01 -4.62 -23.36
C ARG A 213 -8.47 -4.25 -23.06
N LYS A 214 -9.26 -3.91 -24.09
CA LYS A 214 -10.68 -3.54 -23.97
C LYS A 214 -11.62 -4.68 -23.56
N LEU A 215 -11.15 -5.93 -23.67
CA LEU A 215 -11.88 -7.13 -23.27
C LEU A 215 -11.34 -7.70 -21.94
N LEU A 216 -10.34 -7.05 -21.34
CA LEU A 216 -9.81 -7.42 -20.04
C LEU A 216 -10.32 -6.46 -18.98
N THR A 217 -10.91 -7.02 -17.92
CA THR A 217 -11.37 -6.26 -16.75
C THR A 217 -10.64 -6.78 -15.52
N SER A 218 -10.10 -5.89 -14.68
CA SER A 218 -9.56 -6.27 -13.37
C SER A 218 -10.54 -5.92 -12.26
N LEU A 219 -10.50 -6.70 -11.20
CA LEU A 219 -11.21 -6.44 -9.97
C LEU A 219 -10.37 -6.98 -8.80
N THR A 220 -10.23 -6.24 -7.71
CA THR A 220 -9.52 -6.76 -6.53
C THR A 220 -10.39 -7.80 -5.80
N LEU A 221 -9.77 -8.71 -5.05
CA LEU A 221 -10.54 -9.67 -4.23
C LEU A 221 -11.45 -8.97 -3.23
N ARG A 222 -11.02 -7.81 -2.73
CA ARG A 222 -11.81 -7.01 -1.81
C ARG A 222 -13.07 -6.46 -2.48
N GLU A 223 -12.95 -5.91 -3.69
CA GLU A 223 -14.10 -5.44 -4.47
C GLU A 223 -15.06 -6.59 -4.76
N LEU A 224 -14.55 -7.77 -5.14
CA LEU A 224 -15.40 -8.95 -5.34
C LEU A 224 -16.15 -9.32 -4.07
N THR A 225 -15.45 -9.33 -2.94
CA THR A 225 -16.02 -9.67 -1.64
C THR A 225 -17.07 -8.64 -1.21
N LEU A 226 -16.88 -7.36 -1.51
CA LEU A 226 -17.85 -6.30 -1.22
C LEU A 226 -19.11 -6.46 -2.09
N GLN A 227 -18.95 -6.70 -3.39
CA GLN A 227 -20.07 -6.96 -4.29
C GLN A 227 -20.83 -8.22 -3.88
N HIS A 228 -20.12 -9.29 -3.53
CA HIS A 228 -20.71 -10.53 -3.04
C HIS A 228 -21.55 -10.32 -1.76
N ARG A 229 -21.00 -9.57 -0.78
CA ARG A 229 -21.72 -9.23 0.46
C ARG A 229 -22.95 -8.34 0.20
N ALA A 230 -22.86 -7.41 -0.74
CA ALA A 230 -24.00 -6.58 -1.14
C ALA A 230 -25.11 -7.44 -1.77
N TYR A 231 -24.73 -8.35 -2.68
CA TYR A 231 -25.65 -9.26 -3.34
C TYR A 231 -26.40 -10.16 -2.36
N ILE A 232 -25.71 -10.76 -1.38
CA ILE A 232 -26.34 -11.58 -0.32
C ILE A 232 -27.36 -10.75 0.49
N LYS A 233 -27.04 -9.49 0.79
CA LYS A 233 -27.95 -8.60 1.53
C LYS A 233 -29.22 -8.27 0.73
N GLU A 234 -29.10 -8.11 -0.57
CA GLU A 234 -30.23 -7.85 -1.48
C GLU A 234 -31.06 -9.11 -1.74
N HIS A 235 -30.46 -10.30 -1.61
CA HIS A 235 -31.09 -11.59 -1.86
C HIS A 235 -31.05 -12.50 -0.61
N PRO A 236 -31.69 -12.12 0.51
CA PRO A 236 -31.62 -12.86 1.77
C PRO A 236 -32.17 -14.29 1.68
N LYS A 237 -32.98 -14.59 0.65
CA LYS A 237 -33.52 -15.92 0.36
C LYS A 237 -32.48 -16.91 -0.19
N LEU A 238 -31.34 -16.43 -0.71
CA LEU A 238 -30.27 -17.25 -1.28
C LEU A 238 -29.28 -17.78 -0.22
N GLY A 239 -29.39 -17.35 1.04
CA GLY A 239 -28.57 -17.88 2.14
C GLY A 239 -27.06 -17.61 2.00
N ASN A 240 -26.24 -18.56 2.45
CA ASN A 240 -24.77 -18.51 2.37
C ASN A 240 -24.26 -18.93 0.98
N LEU A 241 -24.54 -18.09 -0.02
CA LEU A 241 -24.04 -18.28 -1.38
C LEU A 241 -22.50 -18.25 -1.40
N SER A 242 -21.88 -19.17 -2.15
CA SER A 242 -20.45 -19.14 -2.41
C SER A 242 -20.09 -18.10 -3.49
N ILE A 243 -18.82 -17.69 -3.56
CA ILE A 243 -18.34 -16.76 -4.60
C ILE A 243 -18.58 -17.33 -6.01
N SER A 244 -18.42 -18.65 -6.18
CA SER A 244 -18.63 -19.29 -7.48
C SER A 244 -20.10 -19.27 -7.90
N GLU A 245 -21.03 -19.53 -6.98
CA GLU A 245 -22.48 -19.41 -7.23
C GLU A 245 -22.88 -17.95 -7.47
N PHE A 246 -22.32 -17.00 -6.72
CA PHE A 246 -22.52 -15.57 -6.96
C PHE A 246 -22.10 -15.14 -8.37
N LEU A 247 -20.93 -15.59 -8.84
CA LEU A 247 -20.42 -15.29 -10.18
C LEU A 247 -21.24 -15.97 -11.29
N HIS A 248 -21.89 -17.10 -10.97
CA HIS A 248 -22.81 -17.78 -11.88
C HIS A 248 -24.15 -17.03 -11.97
N ASP A 249 -24.76 -16.70 -10.83
CA ASP A 249 -26.13 -16.20 -10.75
C ASP A 249 -26.26 -14.71 -11.07
N SER A 250 -25.24 -13.91 -10.75
CA SER A 250 -25.33 -12.45 -10.92
C SER A 250 -25.14 -12.04 -12.39
N GLU A 251 -26.15 -11.37 -12.94
CA GLU A 251 -26.21 -10.94 -14.35
C GLU A 251 -25.01 -10.09 -14.78
N GLN A 252 -24.44 -9.29 -13.86
CA GLN A 252 -23.30 -8.42 -14.17
C GLN A 252 -22.05 -9.20 -14.63
N PHE A 253 -21.95 -10.49 -14.29
CA PHE A 253 -20.84 -11.36 -14.69
C PHE A 253 -21.15 -12.25 -15.90
N HIS A 254 -22.36 -12.17 -16.46
CA HIS A 254 -22.73 -12.96 -17.64
C HIS A 254 -21.99 -12.55 -18.90
N GLN A 255 -21.50 -11.30 -18.94
CA GLN A 255 -20.69 -10.77 -20.04
C GLN A 255 -19.28 -11.36 -20.13
N TYR A 256 -18.79 -12.05 -19.08
CA TYR A 256 -17.44 -12.60 -19.06
C TYR A 256 -17.44 -14.07 -19.48
N ASP A 257 -16.53 -14.39 -20.39
CA ASP A 257 -16.32 -15.72 -20.95
C ASP A 257 -15.38 -16.54 -20.06
N LEU A 258 -14.38 -15.86 -19.51
CA LEU A 258 -13.45 -16.38 -18.51
C LEU A 258 -13.44 -15.50 -17.26
N ILE A 259 -13.38 -16.13 -16.10
CA ILE A 259 -13.26 -15.45 -14.80
C ILE A 259 -12.11 -16.09 -14.02
N LEU A 260 -10.97 -15.40 -13.97
CA LEU A 260 -9.83 -15.81 -13.15
C LEU A 260 -10.01 -15.31 -11.72
N LEU A 261 -9.86 -16.20 -10.74
CA LEU A 261 -9.84 -15.92 -9.31
C LEU A 261 -8.48 -16.33 -8.75
N ASN A 262 -7.64 -15.36 -8.43
CA ASN A 262 -6.38 -15.59 -7.73
C ASN A 262 -6.47 -15.02 -6.32
N GLN A 263 -6.58 -15.89 -5.31
CA GLN A 263 -6.62 -15.49 -3.90
C GLN A 263 -5.23 -15.22 -3.30
N TRP A 264 -4.17 -15.52 -4.06
CA TRP A 264 -2.78 -15.55 -3.60
C TRP A 264 -2.57 -16.58 -2.49
N ASP A 265 -3.26 -17.72 -2.60
CA ASP A 265 -3.03 -18.88 -1.75
C ASP A 265 -1.80 -19.65 -2.25
N VAL A 266 -0.63 -19.12 -1.86
CA VAL A 266 0.68 -19.62 -2.26
C VAL A 266 1.39 -20.20 -1.04
N ASN A 267 1.90 -21.41 -1.19
CA ASN A 267 2.78 -22.05 -0.21
C ASN A 267 3.97 -22.72 -0.92
N GLN A 268 4.83 -23.42 -0.18
CA GLN A 268 6.05 -24.05 -0.71
C GLN A 268 5.78 -25.19 -1.71
N GLN A 269 4.52 -25.60 -1.91
CA GLN A 269 4.16 -26.73 -2.77
C GLN A 269 3.15 -26.37 -3.85
N LYS A 270 2.26 -25.39 -3.61
CA LYS A 270 1.12 -25.06 -4.47
C LYS A 270 0.91 -23.56 -4.63
N PHE A 271 0.57 -23.15 -5.85
CA PHE A 271 0.08 -21.83 -6.16
C PHE A 271 -1.24 -21.99 -6.92
N MET A 272 -2.33 -22.01 -6.15
CA MET A 272 -3.65 -22.27 -6.70
C MET A 272 -4.29 -21.01 -7.31
N VAL A 273 -4.72 -21.13 -8.56
CA VAL A 273 -5.63 -20.18 -9.21
C VAL A 273 -6.87 -20.91 -9.69
N ARG A 274 -8.03 -20.27 -9.57
CA ARG A 274 -9.31 -20.83 -9.98
C ARG A 274 -9.80 -20.11 -11.24
N LEU A 275 -10.19 -20.86 -12.26
CA LEU A 275 -10.69 -20.31 -13.51
C LEU A 275 -12.12 -20.77 -13.77
N GLY A 276 -13.04 -19.82 -13.84
CA GLY A 276 -14.39 -20.01 -14.34
C GLY A 276 -14.42 -19.91 -15.86
N VAL A 277 -15.08 -20.85 -16.52
CA VAL A 277 -15.29 -20.86 -17.98
C VAL A 277 -16.76 -21.01 -18.30
N ARG A 278 -17.27 -20.07 -19.11
CA ARG A 278 -18.65 -20.07 -19.60
C ARG A 278 -18.72 -20.81 -20.92
N GLN A 279 -19.45 -21.93 -20.95
CA GLN A 279 -19.50 -22.78 -22.15
C GLN A 279 -20.21 -22.12 -23.34
N LYS A 280 -21.17 -21.22 -23.08
CA LYS A 280 -22.01 -20.55 -24.11
C LYS A 280 -21.27 -19.53 -24.99
N ALA A 281 -20.05 -19.12 -24.65
CA ALA A 281 -19.41 -17.98 -25.30
C ALA A 281 -18.36 -18.31 -26.37
N ILE A 282 -17.99 -19.58 -26.54
CA ILE A 282 -16.94 -19.97 -27.49
C ILE A 282 -17.53 -20.79 -28.64
N LEU A 283 -18.58 -20.24 -29.23
CA LEU A 283 -19.14 -20.64 -30.51
C LEU A 283 -18.91 -19.49 -31.49
N SER A 284 -18.16 -19.73 -32.57
CA SER A 284 -18.07 -18.77 -33.65
C SER A 284 -19.43 -18.65 -34.34
N LYS A 285 -19.76 -17.48 -34.91
CA LYS A 285 -20.98 -17.27 -35.75
C LYS A 285 -21.18 -18.33 -36.85
N LYS A 286 -20.13 -19.08 -37.19
CA LYS A 286 -20.16 -20.20 -38.14
C LYS A 286 -20.81 -21.46 -37.55
N GLU A 287 -20.67 -21.70 -36.25
CA GLU A 287 -21.27 -22.83 -35.53
C GLU A 287 -22.77 -22.58 -35.25
N GLU A 288 -23.17 -21.34 -34.95
CA GLU A 288 -24.59 -20.94 -34.89
C GLU A 288 -25.32 -21.15 -36.23
N ALA A 289 -24.61 -20.97 -37.35
CA ALA A 289 -25.15 -21.23 -38.68
C ALA A 289 -25.23 -22.73 -39.02
N MET A 290 -24.36 -23.57 -38.44
CA MET A 290 -24.42 -25.03 -38.58
C MET A 290 -25.58 -25.64 -37.77
N MET A 291 -25.91 -25.07 -36.60
CA MET A 291 -27.07 -25.48 -35.79
C MET A 291 -28.41 -25.43 -36.52
N LYS A 292 -28.57 -24.51 -37.49
CA LYS A 292 -29.80 -24.42 -38.30
C LYS A 292 -29.94 -25.55 -39.33
N ARG A 293 -28.96 -26.46 -39.45
CA ARG A 293 -28.90 -27.51 -40.49
C ARG A 293 -28.47 -28.87 -39.92
N GLN A 294 -29.10 -29.28 -38.82
CA GLN A 294 -28.75 -30.48 -38.05
C GLN A 294 -28.71 -31.77 -38.90
N ASP A 295 -29.68 -31.97 -39.81
CA ASP A 295 -29.73 -33.13 -40.70
C ASP A 295 -28.55 -33.20 -41.69
N SER A 296 -27.99 -32.06 -42.09
CA SER A 296 -26.82 -32.00 -42.97
C SER A 296 -25.50 -32.29 -42.24
N LEU A 297 -25.49 -32.22 -40.91
CA LEU A 297 -24.31 -32.39 -40.08
C LEU A 297 -23.93 -33.87 -39.97
N GLU A 298 -24.91 -34.74 -39.69
CA GLU A 298 -24.71 -36.18 -39.55
C GLU A 298 -24.23 -36.83 -40.85
N ASP A 299 -24.82 -36.47 -41.99
CA ASP A 299 -24.41 -36.93 -43.31
C ASP A 299 -22.96 -36.49 -43.66
N ASN A 300 -22.59 -35.27 -43.28
CA ASN A 300 -21.24 -34.76 -43.50
C ASN A 300 -20.21 -35.48 -42.60
N ILE A 301 -20.55 -35.76 -41.34
CA ILE A 301 -19.71 -36.55 -40.43
C ILE A 301 -19.51 -37.96 -40.97
N ALA A 302 -20.59 -38.65 -41.37
CA ALA A 302 -20.53 -40.00 -41.93
C ALA A 302 -19.66 -40.06 -43.19
N LYS A 303 -19.80 -39.08 -44.09
CA LYS A 303 -18.95 -38.96 -45.29
C LYS A 303 -17.48 -38.76 -44.95
N LEU A 304 -17.16 -37.85 -44.02
CA LEU A 304 -15.79 -37.57 -43.59
C LEU A 304 -15.15 -38.76 -42.85
N GLN A 305 -15.92 -39.51 -42.06
CA GLN A 305 -15.45 -40.73 -41.41
C GLN A 305 -15.11 -41.82 -42.44
N LYS A 306 -15.93 -41.97 -43.51
CA LYS A 306 -15.66 -42.89 -44.62
C LYS A 306 -14.39 -42.52 -45.38
N GLU A 307 -14.22 -41.24 -45.71
CA GLU A 307 -12.99 -40.71 -46.33
C GLU A 307 -11.75 -40.93 -45.44
N ARG A 308 -11.88 -40.75 -44.12
CA ARG A 308 -10.80 -41.02 -43.16
C ARG A 308 -10.40 -42.49 -43.13
N LYS A 309 -11.38 -43.41 -43.21
CA LYS A 309 -11.12 -44.86 -43.27
C LYS A 309 -10.37 -45.24 -44.55
N ASP A 310 -10.74 -44.64 -45.69
CA ASP A 310 -10.04 -44.84 -46.97
C ASP A 310 -8.59 -44.33 -46.91
N LEU A 311 -8.38 -43.11 -46.38
CA LEU A 311 -7.04 -42.54 -46.19
C LEU A 311 -6.15 -43.40 -45.26
N LYS A 312 -6.71 -43.98 -44.18
CA LYS A 312 -5.98 -44.92 -43.32
C LYS A 312 -5.52 -46.16 -44.09
N ASN A 313 -6.39 -46.72 -44.93
CA ASN A 313 -6.07 -47.90 -45.71
C ASN A 313 -4.98 -47.60 -46.76
N ARG A 314 -5.06 -46.45 -47.43
CA ARG A 314 -4.04 -45.97 -48.38
C ARG A 314 -2.69 -45.69 -47.71
N LEU A 315 -2.71 -45.13 -46.50
CA LEU A 315 -1.49 -44.91 -45.73
C LEU A 315 -0.83 -46.23 -45.32
N ARG A 316 -1.63 -47.21 -44.87
CA ARG A 316 -1.12 -48.55 -44.52
C ARG A 316 -0.45 -49.24 -45.71
N THR A 317 -1.10 -49.23 -46.87
CA THR A 317 -0.52 -49.80 -48.12
C THR A 317 0.74 -49.06 -48.56
N THR A 318 0.78 -47.72 -48.43
CA THR A 318 1.98 -46.93 -48.76
C THR A 318 3.14 -47.24 -47.82
N ILE A 319 2.88 -47.46 -46.52
CA ILE A 319 3.90 -47.85 -45.53
C ILE A 319 4.42 -49.26 -45.82
N GLU A 320 3.56 -50.20 -46.18
CA GLU A 320 3.97 -51.56 -46.54
C GLU A 320 4.89 -51.56 -47.77
N GLN A 321 4.53 -50.80 -48.80
CA GLN A 321 5.36 -50.64 -50.00
C GLN A 321 6.70 -49.93 -49.72
N LEU A 322 6.78 -49.06 -48.70
CA LEU A 322 8.04 -48.47 -48.26
C LEU A 322 8.91 -49.52 -47.56
N LYS A 323 8.31 -50.33 -46.68
CA LYS A 323 9.01 -51.44 -45.99
C LYS A 323 9.53 -52.49 -46.96
N GLU A 324 8.73 -52.88 -47.95
CA GLU A 324 9.15 -53.82 -49.01
C GLU A 324 10.37 -53.34 -49.81
N ILE A 325 10.59 -52.02 -49.89
CA ILE A 325 11.77 -51.43 -50.53
C ILE A 325 12.92 -51.31 -49.52
N GLU A 326 12.64 -50.97 -48.26
CA GLU A 326 13.63 -50.87 -47.17
C GLU A 326 14.22 -52.24 -46.79
N GLU A 327 13.48 -53.34 -47.01
CA GLU A 327 13.90 -54.72 -46.76
C GLU A 327 14.69 -55.34 -47.94
N GLN A 328 14.83 -54.65 -49.07
CA GLN A 328 15.65 -55.11 -50.20
C GLN A 328 17.15 -54.93 -49.90
N ASN A 329 17.97 -55.84 -50.41
CA ASN A 329 19.41 -55.73 -50.30
C ASN A 329 19.90 -54.41 -50.94
N PRO A 330 20.71 -53.59 -50.25
CA PRO A 330 21.12 -52.28 -50.74
C PRO A 330 21.87 -52.33 -52.09
N ASP A 331 22.55 -53.45 -52.39
CA ASP A 331 23.28 -53.67 -53.65
C ASP A 331 22.37 -54.06 -54.84
N SER A 332 21.08 -54.34 -54.62
CA SER A 332 20.11 -54.72 -55.68
C SER A 332 19.05 -53.65 -55.97
N ILE A 333 19.11 -52.49 -55.29
CA ILE A 333 18.15 -51.40 -55.46
C ILE A 333 18.39 -50.70 -56.80
N SER A 334 17.51 -50.95 -57.76
CA SER A 334 17.55 -50.27 -59.07
C SER A 334 17.27 -48.77 -58.93
N SER A 335 17.80 -47.95 -59.85
CA SER A 335 17.47 -46.51 -59.94
C SER A 335 15.96 -46.22 -60.00
N ASN A 336 15.16 -47.17 -60.51
CA ASN A 336 13.71 -47.06 -60.55
C ASN A 336 13.06 -47.29 -59.17
N ALA A 337 13.62 -48.19 -58.35
CA ALA A 337 13.19 -48.44 -56.98
C ALA A 337 13.47 -47.23 -56.07
N GLU A 338 14.61 -46.57 -56.22
CA GLU A 338 14.93 -45.32 -55.49
C GLU A 338 13.95 -44.19 -55.86
N LYS A 339 13.66 -44.00 -57.16
CA LYS A 339 12.64 -43.03 -57.61
C LYS A 339 11.25 -43.36 -57.06
N LYS A 340 10.90 -44.65 -56.97
CA LYS A 340 9.63 -45.10 -56.36
C LYS A 340 9.60 -44.81 -54.86
N TYR A 341 10.70 -45.05 -54.14
CA TYR A 341 10.84 -44.76 -52.72
C TYR A 341 10.61 -43.28 -52.38
N GLN A 342 11.27 -42.37 -53.10
CA GLN A 342 11.11 -40.92 -52.90
C GLN A 342 9.67 -40.45 -53.17
N ARG A 343 9.01 -41.01 -54.19
CA ARG A 343 7.59 -40.74 -54.48
C ARG A 343 6.69 -41.24 -53.34
N LEU A 344 6.90 -42.47 -52.86
CA LEU A 344 6.12 -43.04 -51.77
C LEU A 344 6.31 -42.27 -50.46
N ARG A 345 7.51 -41.77 -50.16
CA ARG A 345 7.76 -40.90 -49.00
C ARG A 345 6.98 -39.60 -49.08
N THR A 346 6.91 -38.99 -50.27
CA THR A 346 6.12 -37.79 -50.51
C THR A 346 4.62 -38.05 -50.37
N VAL A 347 4.13 -39.19 -50.89
CA VAL A 347 2.73 -39.62 -50.75
C VAL A 347 2.39 -39.89 -49.30
N ARG A 348 3.28 -40.54 -48.53
CA ARG A 348 3.11 -40.79 -47.09
C ARG A 348 2.91 -39.47 -46.32
N SER A 349 3.77 -38.48 -46.55
CA SER A 349 3.65 -37.18 -45.89
C SER A 349 2.33 -36.49 -46.21
N ARG A 350 1.89 -36.50 -47.47
CA ARG A 350 0.59 -35.93 -47.88
C ARG A 350 -0.59 -36.65 -47.24
N LEU A 351 -0.57 -37.99 -47.22
CA LEU A 351 -1.64 -38.79 -46.61
C LEU A 351 -1.75 -38.56 -45.10
N VAL A 352 -0.63 -38.41 -44.40
CA VAL A 352 -0.62 -38.07 -42.97
C VAL A 352 -1.23 -36.70 -42.72
N GLU A 353 -0.89 -35.73 -43.57
CA GLU A 353 -1.40 -34.36 -43.44
C GLU A 353 -2.90 -34.27 -43.74
N ASP A 354 -3.37 -34.93 -44.80
CA ASP A 354 -4.80 -35.01 -45.14
C ASP A 354 -5.60 -35.74 -44.05
N LEU A 355 -5.04 -36.82 -43.49
CA LEU A 355 -5.66 -37.54 -42.39
C LEU A 355 -5.76 -36.68 -41.13
N LYS A 356 -4.74 -35.86 -40.83
CA LYS A 356 -4.77 -34.88 -39.74
C LYS A 356 -5.87 -33.84 -39.98
N ARG A 357 -5.95 -33.25 -41.18
CA ARG A 357 -6.98 -32.26 -41.55
C ARG A 357 -8.40 -32.83 -41.41
N LYS A 358 -8.64 -34.04 -41.93
CA LYS A 358 -9.96 -34.71 -41.86
C LYS A 358 -10.33 -35.13 -40.43
N THR A 359 -9.35 -35.57 -39.63
CA THR A 359 -9.59 -35.89 -38.21
C THR A 359 -9.98 -34.66 -37.41
N LEU A 360 -9.35 -33.51 -37.67
CA LEU A 360 -9.72 -32.24 -37.06
C LEU A 360 -11.13 -31.82 -37.47
N LYS A 361 -11.48 -31.95 -38.75
CA LYS A 361 -12.81 -31.60 -39.26
C LYS A 361 -13.94 -32.45 -38.66
N VAL A 362 -13.70 -33.75 -38.46
CA VAL A 362 -14.67 -34.64 -37.80
C VAL A 362 -14.85 -34.26 -36.33
N ARG A 363 -13.76 -34.02 -35.60
CA ARG A 363 -13.83 -33.57 -34.19
C ARG A 363 -14.56 -32.23 -34.02
N GLU A 364 -14.39 -31.32 -34.98
CA GLU A 364 -15.10 -30.03 -35.02
C GLU A 364 -16.62 -30.23 -35.17
N LEU A 365 -17.04 -31.19 -36.00
CA LEU A 365 -18.46 -31.45 -36.29
C LEU A 365 -19.14 -32.33 -35.22
N GLU A 366 -18.40 -33.21 -34.54
CA GLU A 366 -18.90 -34.08 -33.46
C GLU A 366 -18.95 -33.38 -32.08
N ARG A 367 -18.73 -32.05 -32.03
CA ARG A 367 -18.71 -31.28 -30.79
C ARG A 367 -20.09 -31.30 -30.11
N PRO A 368 -20.20 -31.64 -28.81
CA PRO A 368 -21.45 -31.47 -28.07
C PRO A 368 -21.76 -29.98 -27.94
N ILE A 369 -22.96 -29.57 -28.37
CA ILE A 369 -23.42 -28.19 -28.30
C ILE A 369 -24.30 -28.06 -27.05
N ASN A 370 -23.76 -27.44 -26.01
CA ASN A 370 -24.50 -27.24 -24.76
C ASN A 370 -25.33 -25.94 -24.87
N THR A 371 -26.64 -26.06 -24.74
CA THR A 371 -27.62 -24.95 -24.91
C THR A 371 -27.72 -24.05 -23.68
N ASP A 372 -27.25 -24.53 -22.52
CA ASP A 372 -27.33 -23.80 -21.25
C ASP A 372 -26.00 -23.12 -20.92
N SER A 373 -26.06 -21.88 -20.42
CA SER A 373 -24.89 -21.05 -20.11
C SER A 373 -24.20 -21.46 -18.82
N GLU A 374 -23.73 -22.69 -18.74
CA GLU A 374 -23.08 -23.19 -17.53
C GLU A 374 -21.70 -22.53 -17.36
N LEU A 375 -21.52 -21.83 -16.23
CA LEU A 375 -20.21 -21.36 -15.75
C LEU A 375 -19.64 -22.46 -14.87
N THR A 376 -18.56 -23.11 -15.33
CA THR A 376 -17.89 -24.17 -14.58
C THR A 376 -16.53 -23.68 -14.08
N PHE A 377 -16.15 -24.03 -12.85
CA PHE A 377 -14.88 -23.64 -12.26
C PHE A 377 -13.89 -24.80 -12.23
N LYS A 378 -12.63 -24.51 -12.56
CA LYS A 378 -11.50 -25.43 -12.47
C LYS A 378 -10.35 -24.80 -11.69
N ASP A 379 -9.69 -25.61 -10.89
CA ASP A 379 -8.52 -25.20 -10.12
C ASP A 379 -7.24 -25.61 -10.85
N TYR A 380 -6.28 -24.69 -10.92
CA TYR A 380 -4.99 -24.87 -11.58
C TYR A 380 -3.87 -24.54 -10.60
N ASP A 381 -2.82 -25.36 -10.59
CA ASP A 381 -1.58 -25.04 -9.88
C ASP A 381 -0.59 -24.36 -10.83
N LEU A 382 -0.31 -23.08 -10.60
CA LEU A 382 0.64 -22.31 -11.39
C LEU A 382 2.06 -22.87 -11.27
N TYR A 383 2.41 -23.54 -10.17
CA TYR A 383 3.72 -24.21 -10.07
C TYR A 383 3.83 -25.34 -11.07
N GLU A 384 2.85 -26.24 -11.14
CA GLU A 384 2.86 -27.34 -12.13
C GLU A 384 2.92 -26.79 -13.56
N VAL A 385 2.17 -25.71 -13.83
CA VAL A 385 2.14 -25.07 -15.14
C VAL A 385 3.49 -24.47 -15.54
N ILE A 386 4.21 -23.84 -14.61
CA ILE A 386 5.43 -23.09 -14.90
C ILE A 386 6.69 -23.96 -14.75
N ILE A 387 6.70 -24.90 -13.80
CA ILE A 387 7.86 -25.72 -13.45
C ILE A 387 7.81 -27.08 -14.14
N GLU A 388 6.67 -27.75 -14.13
CA GLU A 388 6.60 -29.17 -14.47
C GLU A 388 6.25 -29.45 -15.93
N ARG A 389 5.67 -28.46 -16.62
CA ARG A 389 5.38 -28.60 -18.04
C ARG A 389 6.63 -28.52 -18.91
N GLN A 390 6.88 -29.61 -19.63
CA GLN A 390 7.96 -29.69 -20.62
C GLN A 390 7.89 -28.53 -21.62
N GLY A 391 9.03 -27.87 -21.80
CA GLY A 391 9.20 -26.79 -22.77
C GLY A 391 8.74 -25.41 -22.30
N PHE A 392 8.02 -25.26 -21.18
CA PHE A 392 7.56 -23.93 -20.72
C PHE A 392 8.74 -22.99 -20.41
N GLN A 393 9.72 -23.46 -19.64
CA GLN A 393 10.91 -22.67 -19.29
C GLN A 393 11.75 -22.28 -20.51
N GLN A 394 11.93 -23.22 -21.45
CA GLN A 394 12.66 -22.97 -22.69
C GLN A 394 11.93 -21.96 -23.58
N TRP A 395 10.59 -22.06 -23.64
CA TRP A 395 9.77 -21.10 -24.34
C TRP A 395 9.81 -19.72 -23.67
N MET A 396 9.75 -19.62 -22.34
CA MET A 396 9.89 -18.33 -21.63
C MET A 396 11.25 -17.67 -21.91
N GLN A 397 12.33 -18.44 -21.87
CA GLN A 397 13.68 -17.95 -22.21
C GLN A 397 13.80 -17.45 -23.65
N SER A 398 12.97 -17.94 -24.58
CA SER A 398 12.96 -17.46 -25.96
C SER A 398 12.04 -16.25 -26.19
N GLN A 399 11.21 -15.88 -25.22
CA GLN A 399 10.27 -14.76 -25.30
C GLN A 399 10.71 -13.53 -24.51
N VAL A 400 11.49 -13.71 -23.44
CA VAL A 400 11.87 -12.62 -22.53
C VAL A 400 13.38 -12.63 -22.27
N ASP A 401 14.05 -11.56 -22.69
CA ASP A 401 15.47 -11.35 -22.41
C ASP A 401 15.70 -11.16 -20.90
N GLY A 402 16.74 -11.78 -20.35
CA GLY A 402 17.11 -11.64 -18.93
C GLY A 402 16.40 -12.62 -17.97
N ILE A 403 15.32 -13.31 -18.40
CA ILE A 403 14.57 -14.25 -17.54
C ILE A 403 15.37 -15.51 -17.14
N SER A 404 16.58 -15.68 -17.67
CA SER A 404 17.53 -16.72 -17.29
C SER A 404 17.93 -16.69 -15.82
N SER A 405 17.94 -15.52 -15.18
CA SER A 405 18.19 -15.34 -13.73
C SER A 405 17.19 -16.11 -12.88
N ILE A 406 15.92 -16.11 -13.27
CA ILE A 406 14.82 -16.79 -12.58
C ILE A 406 14.99 -18.31 -12.65
N PHE A 407 15.29 -18.81 -13.84
CA PHE A 407 15.28 -20.26 -14.10
C PHE A 407 16.63 -20.97 -13.88
N GLY A 408 17.74 -20.31 -13.52
CA GLY A 408 18.97 -20.94 -12.96
C GLY A 408 19.59 -22.16 -13.70
N SER A 409 20.28 -23.06 -12.96
CA SER A 409 20.82 -24.35 -13.43
C SER A 409 20.08 -25.55 -12.80
N SER A 410 19.98 -26.71 -13.48
CA SER A 410 18.89 -27.73 -13.39
C SER A 410 18.33 -28.10 -12.00
N GLY A 411 19.14 -28.14 -10.94
CA GLY A 411 18.69 -28.40 -9.56
C GLY A 411 18.25 -27.15 -8.78
N GLN A 412 18.96 -26.03 -8.94
CA GLN A 412 18.62 -24.74 -8.30
C GLN A 412 17.43 -24.03 -9.00
N LYS A 413 17.05 -24.46 -10.22
CA LYS A 413 15.95 -23.84 -11.01
C LYS A 413 14.61 -23.85 -10.28
N LYS A 414 14.22 -25.01 -9.75
CA LYS A 414 12.87 -25.22 -9.21
C LYS A 414 12.66 -24.44 -7.92
N GLU A 415 13.64 -24.51 -7.03
CA GLU A 415 13.62 -23.83 -5.73
C GLU A 415 13.66 -22.31 -5.89
N ASN A 416 14.46 -21.78 -6.82
CA ASN A 416 14.50 -20.33 -7.08
C ASN A 416 13.16 -19.80 -7.61
N VAL A 417 12.56 -20.48 -8.60
CA VAL A 417 11.24 -20.12 -9.15
C VAL A 417 10.16 -20.20 -8.07
N LEU A 418 10.20 -21.26 -7.24
CA LEU A 418 9.29 -21.44 -6.11
C LEU A 418 9.39 -20.27 -5.12
N ASN A 419 10.61 -19.94 -4.70
CA ASN A 419 10.86 -18.84 -3.76
C ASN A 419 10.40 -17.49 -4.33
N GLN A 420 10.60 -17.24 -5.62
CA GLN A 420 10.11 -16.01 -6.23
C GLN A 420 8.57 -15.97 -6.27
N MET A 421 7.87 -17.07 -6.52
CA MET A 421 6.39 -17.08 -6.53
C MET A 421 5.81 -16.93 -5.13
N LEU A 422 6.44 -17.58 -4.15
CA LEU A 422 6.17 -17.35 -2.73
C LEU A 422 6.29 -15.86 -2.40
N ASN A 423 7.40 -15.23 -2.78
CA ASN A 423 7.62 -13.81 -2.55
C ASN A 423 6.56 -12.95 -3.26
N LEU A 424 6.19 -13.25 -4.52
CA LEU A 424 5.13 -12.53 -5.23
C LEU A 424 3.80 -12.61 -4.48
N GLY A 425 3.42 -13.81 -4.02
CA GLY A 425 2.19 -14.02 -3.27
C GLY A 425 2.20 -13.39 -1.88
N GLU A 426 3.33 -13.41 -1.18
CA GLU A 426 3.51 -12.75 0.11
C GLU A 426 3.46 -11.24 0.00
N ILE A 427 4.23 -10.64 -0.92
CA ILE A 427 4.24 -9.20 -1.16
C ILE A 427 2.86 -8.73 -1.58
N THR A 428 2.18 -9.44 -2.49
CA THR A 428 0.83 -9.04 -2.95
C THR A 428 -0.20 -9.12 -1.83
N ARG A 429 -0.17 -10.16 -0.99
CA ARG A 429 -1.05 -10.26 0.20
C ARG A 429 -0.76 -9.16 1.22
N GLN A 430 0.52 -8.88 1.48
CA GLN A 430 0.92 -7.83 2.39
C GLN A 430 0.50 -6.46 1.85
N LEU A 431 0.76 -6.17 0.59
CA LEU A 431 0.34 -4.93 -0.07
C LEU A 431 -1.18 -4.74 0.01
N ARG A 432 -1.98 -5.80 -0.20
CA ARG A 432 -3.44 -5.75 -0.04
C ARG A 432 -3.84 -5.32 1.38
N LYS A 433 -3.17 -5.89 2.40
CA LYS A 433 -3.43 -5.61 3.81
C LYS A 433 -3.06 -4.16 4.17
N GLU A 434 -1.86 -3.72 3.79
CA GLU A 434 -1.36 -2.38 4.12
C GLU A 434 -2.13 -1.30 3.35
N CYS A 435 -2.52 -1.55 2.09
CA CYS A 435 -3.43 -0.65 1.37
C CYS A 435 -4.79 -0.47 2.08
N LEU A 436 -5.33 -1.53 2.72
CA LEU A 436 -6.57 -1.44 3.49
C LEU A 436 -6.37 -0.62 4.78
N GLN A 437 -5.26 -0.85 5.47
CA GLN A 437 -4.88 -0.10 6.66
C GLN A 437 -4.69 1.39 6.32
N LEU A 438 -3.98 1.68 5.23
CA LEU A 438 -3.78 3.02 4.70
C LEU A 438 -5.10 3.75 4.44
N GLN A 439 -6.03 3.12 3.72
CA GLN A 439 -7.35 3.71 3.45
C GLN A 439 -8.15 3.99 4.73
N THR A 440 -8.04 3.10 5.73
CA THR A 440 -8.73 3.25 7.02
C THR A 440 -8.13 4.42 7.82
N LEU A 441 -6.80 4.53 7.85
CA LEU A 441 -6.09 5.64 8.48
C LEU A 441 -6.40 6.97 7.80
N GLN A 442 -6.39 7.02 6.46
CA GLN A 442 -6.76 8.20 5.68
C GLN A 442 -8.16 8.72 6.07
N ARG A 443 -9.16 7.84 6.08
CA ARG A 443 -10.53 8.22 6.49
C ARG A 443 -10.56 8.75 7.92
N THR A 444 -9.84 8.10 8.83
CA THR A 444 -9.78 8.51 10.24
C THR A 444 -9.14 9.89 10.39
N VAL A 445 -8.04 10.15 9.70
CA VAL A 445 -7.34 11.45 9.68
C VAL A 445 -8.25 12.54 9.14
N THR A 446 -8.89 12.31 7.99
CA THR A 446 -9.85 13.27 7.41
C THR A 446 -10.99 13.59 8.38
N GLN A 447 -11.62 12.57 8.97
CA GLN A 447 -12.70 12.75 9.94
C GLN A 447 -12.24 13.53 11.18
N LEU A 448 -11.07 13.20 11.75
CA LEU A 448 -10.53 13.91 12.90
C LEU A 448 -10.22 15.37 12.56
N GLN A 449 -9.70 15.64 11.36
CA GLN A 449 -9.41 16.99 10.89
C GLN A 449 -10.68 17.82 10.72
N GLU A 450 -11.74 17.26 10.13
CA GLU A 450 -13.05 17.89 10.01
C GLU A 450 -13.67 18.18 11.37
N GLN A 451 -13.71 17.18 12.26
CA GLN A 451 -14.23 17.32 13.63
C GLN A 451 -13.49 18.39 14.41
N LEU A 452 -12.17 18.42 14.32
CA LEU A 452 -11.34 19.39 15.00
C LEU A 452 -11.57 20.82 14.48
N THR A 453 -11.71 20.98 13.16
CA THR A 453 -11.98 22.28 12.53
C THR A 453 -13.36 22.81 12.92
N ALA A 454 -14.38 21.94 12.89
CA ALA A 454 -15.73 22.28 13.31
C ALA A 454 -15.76 22.70 14.80
N TYR A 455 -15.16 21.88 15.66
CA TYR A 455 -15.09 22.13 17.10
C TYR A 455 -14.38 23.45 17.44
N ALA A 456 -13.24 23.73 16.80
CA ALA A 456 -12.51 24.97 17.05
C ALA A 456 -13.26 26.22 16.58
N THR A 457 -14.05 26.11 15.51
CA THR A 457 -14.88 27.19 15.01
C THR A 457 -16.08 27.44 15.92
N GLU A 458 -16.80 26.38 16.30
CA GLU A 458 -17.98 26.45 17.18
C GLU A 458 -17.65 27.08 18.54
N HIS A 459 -16.50 26.74 19.11
CA HIS A 459 -16.08 27.24 20.41
C HIS A 459 -15.19 28.50 20.34
N GLY A 460 -15.03 29.11 19.17
CA GLY A 460 -14.25 30.35 19.00
C GLY A 460 -12.77 30.22 19.37
N ILE A 461 -12.22 29.01 19.34
CA ILE A 461 -10.81 28.73 19.69
C ILE A 461 -9.87 29.33 18.63
N THR A 462 -10.28 29.25 17.36
CA THR A 462 -9.60 29.87 16.23
C THR A 462 -10.33 31.14 15.83
N THR A 463 -9.62 32.27 15.73
CA THR A 463 -10.17 33.56 15.30
C THR A 463 -9.56 34.01 13.97
N GLY A 464 -10.41 34.48 13.05
CA GLY A 464 -9.97 34.95 11.73
C GLY A 464 -9.30 33.85 10.90
N LYS A 465 -8.05 34.09 10.47
CA LYS A 465 -7.26 33.14 9.65
C LYS A 465 -6.38 32.18 10.47
N LYS A 466 -6.42 32.24 11.82
CA LYS A 466 -5.55 31.40 12.66
C LYS A 466 -6.03 29.96 12.66
N THR A 467 -5.10 29.04 12.48
CA THR A 467 -5.29 27.60 12.69
C THR A 467 -5.09 27.24 14.16
N ILE A 468 -5.49 26.04 14.55
CA ILE A 468 -5.25 25.53 15.93
C ILE A 468 -3.76 25.40 16.23
N GLU A 469 -2.93 25.11 15.21
CA GLU A 469 -1.48 25.11 15.36
C GLU A 469 -0.97 26.50 15.72
N ASP A 470 -1.51 27.56 15.10
CA ASP A 470 -1.14 28.94 15.42
C ASP A 470 -1.54 29.30 16.87
N VAL A 471 -2.72 28.88 17.30
CA VAL A 471 -3.19 29.11 18.69
C VAL A 471 -2.30 28.35 19.70
N MET A 472 -1.88 27.14 19.36
CA MET A 472 -0.91 26.34 20.13
C MET A 472 0.45 27.03 20.24
N GLU A 473 0.97 27.53 19.12
CA GLU A 473 2.25 28.24 19.07
C GLU A 473 2.18 29.55 19.85
N ASP A 474 1.11 30.33 19.71
CA ASP A 474 0.88 31.54 20.48
C ASP A 474 0.89 31.25 21.99
N HIS A 475 0.20 30.19 22.42
CA HIS A 475 0.19 29.77 23.82
C HIS A 475 1.58 29.35 24.33
N LEU A 476 2.38 28.64 23.52
CA LEU A 476 3.76 28.29 23.86
C LEU A 476 4.66 29.52 23.95
N LEU A 477 4.50 30.48 23.04
CA LEU A 477 5.23 31.75 23.05
C LEU A 477 4.89 32.57 24.29
N ASP A 478 3.61 32.66 24.65
CA ASP A 478 3.16 33.37 25.84
C ASP A 478 3.74 32.73 27.11
N LYS A 479 3.77 31.39 27.20
CA LYS A 479 4.41 30.67 28.31
C LYS A 479 5.92 30.90 28.40
N LEU A 480 6.61 30.88 27.26
CA LEU A 480 8.04 31.16 27.18
C LEU A 480 8.36 32.58 27.65
N GLU A 481 7.59 33.56 27.17
CA GLU A 481 7.70 34.97 27.56
C GLU A 481 7.41 35.14 29.06
N TYR A 482 6.34 34.51 29.57
CA TYR A 482 5.94 34.55 30.98
C TYR A 482 7.05 34.06 31.90
N ILE A 483 7.63 32.89 31.62
CA ILE A 483 8.66 32.29 32.47
C ILE A 483 9.98 33.06 32.38
N PHE A 484 10.31 33.60 31.21
CA PHE A 484 11.51 34.40 31.04
C PHE A 484 11.41 35.72 31.82
N LEU A 485 10.29 36.45 31.68
CA LEU A 485 10.02 37.66 32.45
C LEU A 485 10.01 37.38 33.95
N GLY A 486 9.33 36.30 34.37
CA GLY A 486 9.30 35.88 35.76
C GLY A 486 10.69 35.55 36.33
N GLY A 487 11.54 34.91 35.52
CA GLY A 487 12.92 34.62 35.90
C GLY A 487 13.76 35.87 36.12
N GLN A 488 13.68 36.84 35.21
CA GLN A 488 14.38 38.12 35.32
C GLN A 488 13.88 38.93 36.53
N LEU A 489 12.56 39.08 36.66
CA LEU A 489 11.96 39.84 37.77
C LEU A 489 12.25 39.20 39.13
N ALA A 490 12.27 37.87 39.22
CA ALA A 490 12.66 37.15 40.44
C ALA A 490 14.14 37.39 40.81
N GLN A 491 15.05 37.36 39.82
CA GLN A 491 16.47 37.63 40.03
C GLN A 491 16.70 39.07 40.50
N GLU A 492 16.02 40.06 39.91
CA GLU A 492 16.10 41.47 40.31
C GLU A 492 15.57 41.70 41.73
N LEU A 493 14.42 41.12 42.08
CA LEU A 493 13.86 41.22 43.44
C LEU A 493 14.78 40.58 44.48
N ALA A 494 15.41 39.44 44.15
CA ALA A 494 16.39 38.79 45.03
C ALA A 494 17.63 39.66 45.24
N GLN A 495 18.12 40.35 44.21
CA GLN A 495 19.25 41.29 44.33
C GLN A 495 18.89 42.52 45.16
N GLN A 496 17.71 43.10 44.97
CA GLN A 496 17.23 44.23 45.77
C GLN A 496 17.06 43.85 47.25
N ALA A 497 16.56 42.64 47.53
CA ALA A 497 16.47 42.12 48.90
C ALA A 497 17.85 41.91 49.53
N ALA A 498 18.82 41.39 48.77
CA ALA A 498 20.20 41.23 49.24
C ALA A 498 20.88 42.60 49.56
N GLN A 499 20.66 43.60 48.71
CA GLN A 499 21.20 44.97 48.92
C GLN A 499 20.59 45.68 50.14
N ARG A 500 19.31 45.45 50.45
CA ARG A 500 18.65 46.02 51.64
C ARG A 500 19.19 45.47 52.97
N VAL A 501 19.81 44.30 52.97
CA VAL A 501 20.37 43.66 54.17
C VAL A 501 21.80 44.17 54.47
N GLU A 502 22.50 44.79 53.51
CA GLU A 502 23.88 45.24 53.65
C GLU A 502 24.09 46.69 54.16
N VAL A 503 23.03 47.45 54.50
CA VAL A 503 23.17 48.81 55.05
C VAL A 503 23.27 48.76 56.59
N PRO A 504 24.42 49.11 57.22
CA PRO A 504 24.50 49.22 58.67
C PRO A 504 23.82 50.52 59.13
N LYS A 505 23.01 50.45 60.18
CA LYS A 505 22.56 51.64 60.92
C LYS A 505 23.78 52.31 61.56
N THR A 506 24.25 53.42 61.00
CA THR A 506 25.17 54.32 61.70
C THR A 506 24.36 55.34 62.50
N THR A 507 24.40 55.21 63.84
CA THR A 507 24.03 56.27 64.78
C THR A 507 25.00 57.45 64.66
N PRO A 508 24.54 58.71 64.69
CA PRO A 508 25.43 59.84 64.84
C PRO A 508 25.68 60.12 66.33
N ASP A 509 26.95 60.19 66.71
CA ASP A 509 27.39 60.84 67.95
C ASP A 509 27.29 62.37 67.79
N SER A 510 26.75 63.03 68.81
CA SER A 510 26.95 64.47 69.04
C SER A 510 27.13 64.73 70.54
N ASP A 511 28.36 65.14 70.83
CA ASP A 511 29.04 65.65 72.01
C ASP A 511 28.29 66.20 73.26
N SER A 512 28.90 65.87 74.40
CA SER A 512 29.35 66.74 75.51
C SER A 512 28.35 67.44 76.43
N THR A 513 28.40 67.06 77.72
CA THR A 513 28.82 68.01 78.77
C THR A 513 29.33 67.26 80.00
N ALA A 514 30.55 67.61 80.43
CA ALA A 514 31.08 67.32 81.75
C ALA A 514 30.64 68.42 82.73
N VAL A 515 30.33 68.05 83.98
CA VAL A 515 30.70 68.83 85.17
C VAL A 515 30.95 67.85 86.33
N PRO A 516 32.06 67.99 87.09
CA PRO A 516 32.30 67.27 88.33
C PRO A 516 31.74 68.03 89.54
N GLY A 517 31.27 67.28 90.53
CA GLY A 517 30.83 67.75 91.86
C GLY A 517 30.39 66.57 92.70
#